data_AF-A0A4S8L5B8-F1
#
_entry.id   AF-A0A4S8L5B8-F1
#
_cell.length_a   1.000
_cell.length_b   1.000
_cell.length_c   1.000
_cell.angle_alpha   90.00
_cell.angle_beta   90.00
_cell.angle_gamma   90.00
#
_symmetry.space_group_name_H-M   'P 1'
#
loop_
_entity.id
_entity.type
_entity.pdbx_description
1 polymer ?
#
loop_
_entity_poly.entity_id
_entity_poly.type
_entity_poly.pdbx_seq_one_letter_code
_entity_poly.pdbx_strand_id
1 'polypeptide(L)'
;KGFLQVFTAWILEDDLPFTTGESTGLQRVFDYLKIQFKLPSDTTVRNVLDNIMETLRRNVIKELTVCILISYSHDVWTNRQMIFSFAGTLAHWIDDDWKLVECLIDFKYLDTKEHVG
;
A
#
# COMPACT_ATOMS: atom_id res chain seq x y z
N LYS A 1 1.91 -16.27 -10.34
CA LYS A 1 2.13 -14.82 -10.12
C LYS A 1 3.26 -14.36 -11.05
N GLY A 2 3.13 -13.21 -11.70
CA GLY A 2 4.14 -12.72 -12.66
C GLY A 2 5.35 -12.12 -11.96
N PHE A 3 6.52 -12.11 -12.62
CA PHE A 3 7.77 -11.50 -12.10
C PHE A 3 7.54 -10.09 -11.53
N LEU A 4 6.78 -9.25 -12.24
CA LEU A 4 6.49 -7.88 -11.83
C LEU A 4 5.75 -7.81 -10.49
N GLN A 5 4.81 -8.72 -10.22
CA GLN A 5 4.08 -8.74 -8.94
C GLN A 5 5.01 -9.12 -7.78
N VAL A 6 5.89 -10.08 -7.99
CA VAL A 6 6.87 -10.52 -6.98
C VAL A 6 7.88 -9.41 -6.72
N PHE A 7 8.35 -8.74 -7.79
CA PHE A 7 9.30 -7.64 -7.68
C PHE A 7 8.69 -6.43 -6.96
N THR A 8 7.45 -6.04 -7.30
CA THR A 8 6.75 -4.96 -6.60
C THR A 8 6.45 -5.31 -5.15
N ALA A 9 6.08 -6.57 -4.85
CA ALA A 9 5.87 -7.01 -3.47
C ALA A 9 7.18 -6.95 -2.66
N TRP A 10 8.30 -7.41 -3.23
CA TRP A 10 9.61 -7.30 -2.60
C TRP A 10 10.01 -5.85 -2.29
N ILE A 11 9.78 -4.92 -3.23
CA ILE A 11 10.02 -3.49 -2.99
C ILE A 11 9.21 -2.98 -1.80
N LEU A 12 7.96 -3.41 -1.67
CA LEU A 12 7.07 -2.98 -0.58
C LEU A 12 7.45 -3.61 0.76
N GLU A 13 7.83 -4.88 0.77
CA GLU A 13 8.22 -5.61 1.98
C GLU A 13 9.51 -5.06 2.62
N ASP A 14 10.45 -4.60 1.79
CA ASP A 14 11.75 -4.07 2.22
C ASP A 14 11.80 -2.52 2.27
N ASP A 15 10.66 -1.83 2.12
CA ASP A 15 10.55 -0.37 2.08
C ASP A 15 11.51 0.31 1.07
N LEU A 16 11.70 -0.31 -0.09
CA LEU A 16 12.65 0.16 -1.10
C LEU A 16 12.04 1.26 -1.99
N PRO A 17 12.86 2.15 -2.57
CA PRO A 17 12.38 3.13 -3.54
C PRO A 17 11.75 2.46 -4.77
N PHE A 18 10.70 3.06 -5.35
CA PHE A 18 10.11 2.52 -6.59
C PHE A 18 11.07 2.53 -7.78
N THR A 19 12.13 3.35 -7.73
CA THR A 19 13.23 3.39 -8.70
C THR A 19 14.23 2.23 -8.54
N THR A 20 14.02 1.30 -7.61
CA THR A 20 14.95 0.17 -7.35
C THR A 20 15.24 -0.66 -8.61
N GLY A 21 14.24 -0.85 -9.48
CA GLY A 21 14.42 -1.55 -10.75
C GLY A 21 15.32 -0.82 -11.76
N GLU A 22 15.58 0.48 -11.56
CA GLU A 22 16.44 1.30 -12.43
C GLU A 22 17.88 1.35 -11.93
N SER A 23 18.18 0.68 -10.81
CA SER A 23 19.53 0.61 -10.26
C SER A 23 20.48 -0.12 -11.22
N THR A 24 21.55 0.58 -11.63
CA THR A 24 22.62 0.00 -12.45
C THR A 24 23.33 -1.16 -11.76
N GLY A 25 23.40 -1.15 -10.42
CA GLY A 25 23.97 -2.26 -9.64
C GLY A 25 23.11 -3.53 -9.74
N LEU A 26 21.79 -3.37 -9.63
CA LEU A 26 20.85 -4.48 -9.78
C LEU A 26 20.86 -5.03 -11.20
N GLN A 27 20.93 -4.14 -12.20
CA GLN A 27 21.06 -4.53 -13.60
C GLN A 27 22.30 -5.38 -13.85
N ARG A 28 23.46 -5.01 -13.30
CA ARG A 28 24.70 -5.80 -13.41
C ARG A 28 24.55 -7.21 -12.82
N VAL A 29 23.83 -7.36 -11.72
CA VAL A 29 23.56 -8.68 -11.11
C VAL A 29 22.63 -9.50 -12.01
N PHE A 30 21.59 -8.90 -12.57
CA PHE A 30 20.68 -9.56 -13.51
C PHE A 30 21.39 -10.03 -14.77
N ASP A 31 22.29 -9.19 -15.31
CA ASP A 31 23.10 -9.51 -16.49
C ASP A 31 24.09 -10.65 -16.19
N TYR A 32 24.75 -10.61 -15.03
CA TYR A 32 25.66 -11.67 -14.59
C TYR A 32 24.95 -13.02 -14.45
N LEU A 33 23.76 -13.02 -13.86
CA LEU A 33 22.91 -14.20 -13.69
C LEU A 33 22.19 -14.62 -14.98
N LYS A 34 22.30 -13.84 -16.05
CA LYS A 34 21.62 -14.04 -17.34
C LYS A 34 20.10 -14.17 -17.21
N ILE A 35 19.52 -13.34 -16.33
CA ILE A 35 18.07 -13.32 -16.11
C ILE A 35 17.36 -12.80 -17.37
N GLN A 36 16.31 -13.50 -17.81
CA GLN A 36 15.52 -13.10 -18.99
C GLN A 36 14.42 -12.09 -18.68
N PHE A 37 14.16 -11.80 -17.41
CA PHE A 37 13.21 -10.79 -16.99
C PHE A 37 13.83 -9.40 -17.09
N LYS A 38 13.08 -8.47 -17.68
CA LYS A 38 13.45 -7.05 -17.69
C LYS A 38 13.10 -6.42 -16.36
N LEU A 39 14.06 -5.72 -15.75
CA LEU A 39 13.81 -4.93 -14.55
C LEU A 39 12.75 -3.83 -14.83
N PRO A 40 11.78 -3.63 -13.92
CA PRO A 40 10.73 -2.65 -14.13
C PRO A 40 11.19 -1.23 -13.85
N SER A 41 10.58 -0.27 -14.54
CA SER A 41 10.71 1.16 -14.19
C SER A 41 9.83 1.52 -13.00
N ASP A 42 10.07 2.68 -12.41
CA ASP A 42 9.23 3.26 -11.35
C ASP A 42 7.73 3.26 -11.71
N THR A 43 7.42 3.59 -12.95
CA THR A 43 6.07 3.69 -13.51
C THR A 43 5.43 2.32 -13.62
N THR A 44 6.24 1.31 -14.00
CA THR A 44 5.78 -0.08 -14.06
C THR A 44 5.46 -0.60 -12.66
N VAL A 45 6.33 -0.31 -11.68
CA VAL A 45 6.13 -0.71 -10.27
C VAL A 45 4.85 -0.07 -9.72
N ARG A 46 4.62 1.23 -9.95
CA ARG A 46 3.40 1.95 -9.55
C ARG A 46 2.14 1.34 -10.15
N ASN A 47 2.11 1.12 -11.47
CA ASN A 47 0.95 0.51 -12.13
C ASN A 47 0.63 -0.88 -11.57
N VAL A 48 1.65 -1.68 -11.26
CA VAL A 48 1.46 -3.00 -10.65
C VAL A 48 0.96 -2.87 -9.22
N LEU A 49 1.48 -1.90 -8.46
CA LEU A 49 1.03 -1.59 -7.11
C LEU A 49 -0.44 -1.17 -7.08
N ASP A 50 -0.88 -0.32 -8.01
CA ASP A 50 -2.29 0.09 -8.13
C ASP A 50 -3.20 -1.13 -8.36
N ASN A 51 -2.78 -2.08 -9.21
CA ASN A 51 -3.52 -3.32 -9.42
C ASN A 51 -3.57 -4.22 -8.18
N ILE A 52 -2.47 -4.28 -7.41
CA ILE A 52 -2.42 -5.00 -6.15
C ILE A 52 -3.38 -4.34 -5.15
N MET A 53 -3.33 -3.01 -5.03
CA MET A 53 -4.18 -2.23 -4.13
C MET A 53 -5.66 -2.38 -4.48
N GLU A 54 -6.04 -2.28 -5.74
CA GLU A 54 -7.44 -2.48 -6.18
C GLU A 54 -7.94 -3.91 -5.90
N THR A 55 -7.05 -4.89 -5.96
CA THR A 55 -7.40 -6.28 -5.61
C THR A 55 -7.59 -6.44 -4.11
N LEU A 56 -6.67 -5.90 -3.30
CA LEU A 56 -6.78 -5.91 -1.84
C LEU A 56 -8.02 -5.15 -1.36
N ARG A 57 -8.27 -3.96 -1.92
CA ARG A 57 -9.44 -3.13 -1.63
C ARG A 57 -10.74 -3.88 -1.89
N ARG A 58 -10.85 -4.57 -3.03
CA ARG A 58 -12.05 -5.38 -3.33
C ARG A 58 -12.25 -6.51 -2.33
N ASN A 59 -11.17 -7.15 -1.87
CA ASN A 59 -11.25 -8.18 -0.85
C ASN A 59 -11.73 -7.61 0.48
N VAL A 60 -11.16 -6.49 0.94
CA VAL A 60 -11.57 -5.80 2.17
C VAL A 60 -13.04 -5.36 2.10
N ILE A 61 -13.48 -4.78 0.98
CA ILE A 61 -14.90 -4.40 0.79
C ILE A 61 -15.81 -5.63 0.89
N LYS A 62 -15.40 -6.76 0.28
CA LYS A 62 -16.17 -8.00 0.34
C LYS A 62 -16.28 -8.51 1.77
N GLU A 63 -15.21 -8.48 2.54
CA GLU A 63 -15.20 -8.88 3.96
C GLU A 63 -16.09 -7.95 4.79
N LEU A 64 -15.93 -6.63 4.66
CA LEU A 64 -16.74 -5.64 5.37
C LEU A 64 -18.24 -5.76 5.04
N THR A 65 -18.60 -6.17 3.83
CA THR A 65 -20.02 -6.34 3.43
C THR A 65 -20.72 -7.47 4.19
N VAL A 66 -19.96 -8.49 4.61
CA VAL A 66 -20.49 -9.64 5.34
C VAL A 66 -20.48 -9.40 6.85
N CYS A 67 -19.67 -8.44 7.32
CA CYS A 67 -19.55 -8.10 8.73
C CYS A 67 -20.83 -7.48 9.29
N ILE A 68 -21.27 -8.00 10.44
CA ILE A 68 -22.49 -7.53 11.13
C ILE A 68 -22.20 -6.25 11.93
N LEU A 69 -21.01 -6.12 12.50
CA LEU A 69 -20.61 -4.99 13.33
C LEU A 69 -19.19 -4.55 12.96
N ILE A 70 -19.06 -3.27 12.64
CA ILE A 70 -17.78 -2.63 12.31
C ILE A 70 -17.65 -1.40 13.19
N SER A 71 -16.49 -1.26 13.83
CA SER A 71 -16.10 -0.06 14.57
C SER A 71 -15.08 0.72 13.75
N TYR A 72 -15.27 2.03 13.64
CA TYR A 72 -14.33 2.91 12.96
C TYR A 72 -13.60 3.79 13.98
N SER A 73 -12.29 3.90 13.83
CA SER A 73 -11.49 4.88 14.54
C SER A 73 -10.82 5.82 13.54
N HIS A 74 -10.80 7.10 13.87
CA HIS A 74 -10.11 8.11 13.09
C HIS A 74 -8.93 8.62 13.90
N ASP A 75 -7.73 8.53 13.34
CA ASP A 75 -6.52 9.12 13.90
C ASP A 75 -6.11 10.30 13.03
N VAL A 76 -5.98 11.47 13.64
CA VAL A 76 -5.61 12.70 12.95
C VAL A 76 -4.40 13.30 13.66
N TRP A 77 -3.30 13.42 12.94
CA TRP A 77 -2.07 13.99 13.46
C TRP A 77 -1.49 15.04 12.50
N THR A 78 -0.77 16.00 13.07
CA THR A 78 -0.07 17.03 12.32
C THR A 78 1.42 16.90 12.55
N ASN A 79 2.20 16.85 11.47
CA ASN A 79 3.65 16.93 11.58
C ASN A 79 4.08 18.41 11.59
N ARG A 80 4.47 18.92 12.77
CA ARG A 80 4.91 20.31 12.96
C ARG A 80 6.09 20.72 12.05
N GLN A 81 6.91 19.77 11.61
CA GLN A 81 8.04 20.06 10.72
C GLN A 81 7.64 20.12 9.24
N MET A 82 6.51 19.52 8.84
CA MET A 82 6.12 19.42 7.43
C MET A 82 4.85 20.21 7.05
N ILE A 83 4.19 20.90 7.99
CA ILE A 83 2.94 21.68 7.73
C ILE A 83 1.86 20.80 7.07
N PHE A 84 1.89 19.50 7.33
CA PHE A 84 0.96 18.54 6.75
C PHE A 84 0.17 17.88 7.88
N SER A 85 -1.16 17.87 7.70
CA SER A 85 -2.09 17.13 8.55
C SER A 85 -2.47 15.84 7.82
N PHE A 86 -2.48 14.72 8.53
CA PHE A 86 -2.89 13.43 8.01
C PHE A 86 -4.07 12.92 8.81
N ALA A 87 -4.97 12.21 8.14
CA ALA A 87 -6.08 11.51 8.75
C ALA A 87 -6.09 10.06 8.27
N GLY A 88 -5.84 9.13 9.19
CA GLY A 88 -6.03 7.70 8.97
C GLY A 88 -7.40 7.28 9.51
N THR A 89 -8.16 6.52 8.72
CA THR A 89 -9.36 5.83 9.20
C THR A 89 -9.10 4.34 9.25
N LEU A 90 -9.25 3.75 10.42
CA LEU A 90 -9.12 2.32 10.64
C LEU A 90 -10.50 1.70 10.91
N ALA A 91 -10.78 0.60 10.24
CA ALA A 91 -11.92 -0.25 10.51
C ALA A 91 -11.48 -1.44 11.38
N HIS A 92 -12.31 -1.76 12.37
CA HIS A 92 -12.11 -2.86 13.30
C HIS A 92 -13.35 -3.74 13.26
N TRP A 93 -13.16 -5.05 13.07
CA TRP A 93 -14.23 -6.02 13.10
C TRP A 93 -13.73 -7.36 13.63
N ILE A 94 -14.68 -8.26 13.94
CA ILE A 94 -14.39 -9.65 14.31
C ILE A 94 -14.69 -10.52 13.10
N ASP A 95 -13.72 -11.33 12.67
CA ASP A 95 -13.90 -12.27 11.56
C ASP A 95 -14.65 -13.56 12.00
N ASP A 96 -14.91 -14.45 11.05
CA ASP A 96 -15.60 -15.72 11.29
C ASP A 96 -14.80 -16.66 12.22
N ASP A 97 -13.49 -16.48 12.33
CA ASP A 97 -12.60 -17.20 13.23
C ASP A 97 -12.51 -16.56 14.62
N TRP A 98 -13.37 -15.56 14.91
CA TRP A 98 -13.39 -14.81 16.16
C TRP A 98 -12.09 -14.01 16.44
N LYS A 99 -11.37 -13.63 15.39
CA LYS A 99 -10.16 -12.81 15.47
C LYS A 99 -10.50 -11.35 15.23
N LEU A 100 -9.86 -10.48 16.01
CA LEU A 100 -9.89 -9.05 15.77
C LEU A 100 -9.08 -8.73 14.53
N VAL A 101 -9.74 -8.14 13.54
CA VAL A 101 -9.11 -7.61 12.33
C VAL A 101 -9.09 -6.10 12.42
N GLU A 102 -7.91 -5.53 12.21
CA GLU A 102 -7.68 -4.08 12.14
C GLU A 102 -7.15 -3.75 10.75
N CYS A 103 -7.85 -2.87 10.03
CA CYS A 103 -7.49 -2.52 8.66
C CYS A 103 -7.58 -1.01 8.44
N LEU A 104 -6.52 -0.43 7.89
CA LEU A 104 -6.52 0.95 7.41
C LEU A 104 -7.34 1.03 6.12
N ILE A 105 -8.50 1.68 6.18
CA ILE A 105 -9.44 1.77 5.06
C ILE A 105 -9.33 3.08 4.27
N ASP A 106 -8.82 4.14 4.91
CA ASP A 106 -8.60 5.43 4.28
C ASP A 106 -7.39 6.12 4.91
N PHE A 107 -6.61 6.80 4.08
CA PHE A 107 -5.49 7.62 4.52
C PHE A 107 -5.47 8.88 3.68
N LYS A 108 -5.80 10.00 4.33
CA LYS A 108 -5.95 11.30 3.66
C LYS A 108 -4.90 12.27 4.13
N TYR A 109 -4.39 13.00 3.15
CA TYR A 109 -3.72 14.27 3.38
C TYR A 109 -4.79 15.36 3.54
N LEU A 110 -4.78 16.07 4.67
CA LEU A 110 -5.65 17.19 4.95
C LEU A 110 -4.90 18.48 4.60
N ASP A 111 -5.36 19.19 3.58
CA ASP A 111 -4.86 20.54 3.32
C ASP A 111 -5.44 21.50 4.36
N THR A 112 -4.66 22.53 4.68
CA THR A 112 -4.82 23.49 5.79
C THR A 112 -6.19 24.20 5.85
N LYS A 113 -7.05 24.05 4.83
CA LYS A 113 -8.38 24.68 4.72
C LYS A 113 -9.57 23.77 5.03
N GLU A 114 -9.38 22.46 5.26
CA GLU A 114 -10.47 21.53 5.59
C GLU A 114 -10.77 21.39 7.09
N HIS A 115 -10.12 22.20 7.94
CA HIS A 115 -10.38 22.21 9.39
C HIS A 115 -11.67 22.95 9.81
N VAL A 116 -12.55 23.31 8.87
CA VAL A 116 -13.83 23.97 9.17
C VAL A 116 -14.95 22.96 8.94
N GLY A 117 -15.24 22.20 10.01
CA GLY A 117 -16.47 21.41 10.12
C GLY A 117 -17.71 22.28 10.23
#